data_AF-A0A9D4J731-F1
#
_entry.id   AF-A0A9D4J731-F1
#
_cell.length_a   1.000
_cell.length_b   1.000
_cell.length_c   1.000
_cell.angle_alpha   90.00
_cell.angle_beta   90.00
_cell.angle_gamma   90.00
#
_symmetry.space_group_name_H-M   'P 1'
#
loop_
_entity.id
_entity.type
_entity.pdbx_description
1 polymer ?
#
loop_
_entity_poly.entity_id
_entity_poly.type
_entity_poly.pdbx_seq_one_letter_code
_entity_poly.pdbx_strand_id
1 'polypeptide(L)'
;MLRSYCQDEPACWDVYLQQVCMAYRSSHQSSTSVTPNKMVFGKDIRLPLQAVVGVPEEDTPETSVDGYVSLLKKKIQGCHEIAEVT
;
A
#
# COMPACT_ATOMS: atom_id res chain seq x y z
N MET A 1 -5.38 8.93 13.27
CA MET A 1 -3.93 8.65 13.19
C MET A 1 -3.10 9.92 13.33
N LEU A 2 -3.24 10.95 12.48
CA LEU A 2 -2.44 12.18 12.65
C LEU A 2 -2.63 12.85 14.01
N ARG A 3 -3.89 12.97 14.46
CA ARG A 3 -4.24 13.55 15.75
C ARG A 3 -3.49 12.91 16.92
N SER A 4 -3.29 11.58 16.94
CA SER A 4 -2.60 10.92 18.05
C SER A 4 -1.09 11.19 18.05
N TYR A 5 -0.49 11.44 16.89
CA TYR A 5 0.93 11.79 16.79
C TYR A 5 1.22 13.24 17.18
N CYS A 6 0.22 14.13 17.07
CA CYS A 6 0.38 15.56 17.33
C CYS A 6 -0.27 15.99 18.65
N GLN A 7 -0.51 15.05 19.59
CA GLN A 7 -1.16 15.37 20.87
C GLN A 7 -0.28 16.26 21.75
N ASP A 8 1.01 15.96 21.83
CA ASP A 8 1.96 16.67 22.69
C ASP A 8 2.46 17.97 22.05
N GLU A 9 2.66 17.96 20.73
CA GLU A 9 3.13 19.11 19.97
C GLU A 9 2.34 19.25 18.65
N PRO A 10 1.21 19.98 18.64
CA PRO A 10 0.35 20.13 17.46
C PRO A 10 1.04 20.80 16.27
N ALA A 11 2.08 21.61 16.51
CA ALA A 11 2.83 22.31 15.48
C ALA A 11 3.65 21.37 14.57
N CYS A 12 4.03 20.19 15.06
CA CYS A 12 4.86 19.21 14.34
C CYS A 12 4.06 18.29 13.40
N TRP A 13 2.84 18.66 13.02
CA TRP A 13 1.98 17.82 12.19
C TRP A 13 2.58 17.53 10.81
N ASP A 14 3.37 18.45 10.27
CA ASP A 14 4.08 18.35 9.01
C ASP A 14 5.21 17.33 9.06
N VAL A 15 5.92 17.24 10.20
CA VAL A 15 6.97 16.24 10.46
C VAL A 15 6.40 14.82 10.42
N TYR A 16 5.25 14.62 11.08
CA TYR A 16 4.61 13.29 11.15
C TYR A 16 3.77 12.95 9.92
N LEU A 17 3.44 13.94 9.08
CA LEU A 17 2.53 13.76 7.94
C LEU A 17 2.98 12.63 7.02
N GLN A 18 4.27 12.59 6.67
CA GLN A 18 4.79 11.57 5.75
C GLN A 18 4.65 10.15 6.32
N GLN A 19 4.95 9.97 7.61
CA GLN A 19 4.83 8.67 8.29
C GLN A 19 3.38 8.22 8.37
N VAL A 20 2.47 9.16 8.71
CA VAL A 20 1.04 8.90 8.79
C VAL A 20 0.47 8.58 7.40
N CYS A 21 0.85 9.32 6.36
CA CYS A 21 0.45 9.01 4.99
C CYS A 21 0.97 7.66 4.52
N MET A 22 2.20 7.28 4.89
CA MET A 22 2.76 5.97 4.56
C MET A 22 1.93 4.85 5.19
N ALA A 23 1.68 4.92 6.50
CA ALA A 23 0.85 3.95 7.21
C ALA A 23 -0.56 3.86 6.60
N TYR A 24 -1.18 5.00 6.30
CA TYR A 24 -2.52 5.05 5.69
C TYR A 24 -2.56 4.37 4.31
N ARG A 25 -1.53 4.59 3.47
CA ARG A 25 -1.43 4.00 2.13
C ARG A 25 -1.08 2.52 2.13
N SER A 26 -0.46 2.02 3.20
CA SER A 26 -0.12 0.59 3.37
C SER A 26 -1.16 -0.21 4.15
N SER A 27 -2.14 0.45 4.77
CA SER A 27 -3.23 -0.22 5.50
C SER A 27 -4.43 -0.45 4.59
N HIS A 28 -5.15 -1.55 4.84
CA HIS A 28 -6.39 -1.86 4.15
C HIS A 28 -7.45 -0.80 4.47
N GLN A 29 -8.14 -0.31 3.44
CA GLN A 29 -9.26 0.62 3.61
C GLN A 29 -10.56 -0.16 3.70
N SER A 30 -11.44 0.23 4.60
CA SER A 30 -12.73 -0.46 4.79
C SER A 30 -13.66 -0.34 3.57
N SER A 31 -13.53 0.74 2.79
CA SER A 31 -14.34 0.96 1.59
C SER A 31 -13.98 -0.01 0.47
N THR A 32 -12.68 -0.14 0.16
CA THR A 32 -12.22 -0.94 -0.99
C THR A 32 -11.67 -2.31 -0.60
N SER A 33 -11.53 -2.59 0.70
CA SER A 33 -10.91 -3.81 1.24
C SER A 33 -9.49 -4.10 0.72
N VAL A 34 -8.82 -3.09 0.16
CA VAL A 34 -7.44 -3.17 -0.35
C VAL A 34 -6.63 -1.97 0.12
N THR A 35 -5.30 -2.04 0.01
CA THR A 35 -4.42 -0.91 0.33
C THR A 35 -4.39 0.11 -0.81
N PRO A 36 -4.30 1.42 -0.54
CA PRO A 36 -4.12 2.43 -1.59
C PRO A 36 -2.87 2.20 -2.45
N ASN A 37 -1.77 1.72 -1.85
CA ASN A 37 -0.57 1.35 -2.59
C ASN A 37 -0.87 0.25 -3.63
N LYS A 38 -1.64 -0.76 -3.26
CA LYS A 38 -2.04 -1.84 -4.18
C LYS A 38 -2.93 -1.35 -5.31
N MET A 39 -3.82 -0.39 -5.06
CA MET A 39 -4.66 0.19 -6.11
C MET A 39 -3.86 0.94 -7.16
N VAL A 40 -2.84 1.69 -6.76
CA VAL A 40 -2.01 2.49 -7.69
C VAL A 40 -0.96 1.64 -8.39
N PHE A 41 -0.29 0.75 -7.66
CA PHE A 41 0.88 0.03 -8.17
C PHE A 41 0.59 -1.43 -8.53
N GLY A 42 -0.63 -1.92 -8.32
CA GLY A 42 -0.98 -3.34 -8.52
C GLY A 42 -0.30 -4.30 -7.53
N LYS A 43 0.40 -3.78 -6.52
CA LYS A 43 1.06 -4.56 -5.46
C LYS A 43 1.27 -3.72 -4.21
N ASP A 44 1.42 -4.41 -3.08
CA ASP A 44 1.80 -3.76 -1.83
C ASP A 44 3.29 -3.35 -1.87
N ILE A 45 3.58 -2.18 -1.31
CA ILE A 45 4.96 -1.68 -1.21
C ILE A 45 5.62 -2.36 -0.01
N ARG A 46 6.91 -2.71 -0.16
CA ARG A 46 7.71 -3.25 0.93
C ARG A 46 7.92 -2.18 2.01
N LEU A 47 7.43 -2.45 3.22
CA LEU A 47 7.58 -1.56 4.37
C LEU A 47 9.00 -1.60 4.95
N PRO A 48 9.46 -0.55 5.65
CA PRO A 48 10.76 -0.57 6.33
C PRO A 48 10.93 -1.77 7.28
N LEU A 49 9.87 -2.11 8.03
CA LEU A 49 9.88 -3.27 8.92
C LEU A 49 10.10 -4.59 8.17
N GLN A 50 9.46 -4.74 7.01
CA GLN A 50 9.60 -5.89 6.11
C GLN A 50 10.99 -5.96 5.44
N ALA A 51 11.71 -4.84 5.37
CA ALA A 51 13.11 -4.85 4.93
C ALA A 51 14.02 -5.46 6.01
N VAL A 52 13.76 -5.16 7.29
CA VAL A 52 14.55 -5.63 8.44
C VAL A 52 14.23 -7.08 8.81
N VAL A 53 12.95 -7.41 8.94
CA VAL A 53 12.50 -8.75 9.36
C VAL A 53 12.52 -9.76 8.20
N GLY A 54 12.57 -9.25 6.96
CA GLY A 54 12.26 -10.04 5.78
C GLY A 54 10.75 -10.11 5.53
N VAL A 55 10.40 -10.50 4.32
CA VAL A 55 9.03 -10.89 3.97
C VAL A 55 9.10 -12.39 3.73
N PRO A 56 8.11 -13.19 4.20
CA PRO A 56 7.96 -14.56 3.71
C PRO A 56 8.02 -14.52 2.18
N GLU A 57 8.64 -15.51 1.53
CA GLU A 57 8.59 -15.58 0.08
C GLU A 57 7.12 -15.53 -0.34
N GLU A 58 6.70 -14.40 -0.92
CA GLU A 58 5.41 -14.38 -1.59
C GLU A 58 5.52 -15.38 -2.73
N ASP A 59 4.49 -16.21 -2.90
CA ASP A 59 4.26 -17.02 -4.09
C ASP A 59 4.12 -16.09 -5.31
N THR A 60 5.23 -15.47 -5.70
CA THR A 60 5.41 -14.85 -7.00
C THR A 60 5.89 -15.98 -7.87
N PRO A 61 5.01 -16.59 -8.68
CA PRO A 61 5.44 -17.64 -9.59
C PRO A 61 6.58 -17.06 -10.41
N GLU A 62 7.69 -17.79 -10.53
CA GLU A 62 8.78 -17.44 -11.44
C GLU A 62 8.18 -17.29 -12.84
N THR A 63 7.92 -16.04 -13.20
CA THR A 63 7.17 -15.69 -14.40
C THR A 63 8.12 -14.89 -15.28
N SER A 64 8.16 -15.23 -16.57
CA SER A 64 8.82 -14.40 -17.58
C SER A 64 8.42 -12.93 -17.42
N VAL A 65 9.28 -12.00 -17.84
CA VAL A 65 9.01 -10.55 -17.79
C VAL A 65 7.62 -10.22 -18.38
N ASP A 66 7.26 -10.85 -19.49
CA ASP A 66 5.96 -10.66 -20.14
C ASP A 66 4.77 -11.10 -19.27
N GLY A 67 4.92 -12.21 -18.55
CA GLY A 67 3.88 -12.70 -17.66
C GLY A 67 3.77 -11.85 -16.39
N TYR A 68 4.89 -11.31 -15.88
CA TYR A 68 4.87 -10.35 -14.78
C TYR A 68 4.10 -9.09 -15.16
N VAL A 69 4.40 -8.51 -16.34
CA VAL A 69 3.70 -7.32 -16.86
C VAL A 69 2.21 -7.59 -17.05
N SER A 70 1.85 -8.74 -17.61
CA SER A 70 0.45 -9.14 -17.82
C SER A 70 -0.30 -9.29 -16.50
N LEU A 71 0.31 -9.93 -15.50
CA LEU A 71 -0.24 -10.09 -14.16
C LEU A 71 -0.43 -8.73 -13.47
N LEU A 72 0.56 -7.85 -13.56
CA LEU A 72 0.50 -6.51 -12.97
C LEU A 72 -0.64 -5.69 -13.58
N LYS A 73 -0.77 -5.71 -14.91
CA LYS A 73 -1.88 -5.04 -15.61
C LYS A 73 -3.24 -5.55 -15.13
N LYS A 74 -3.39 -6.87 -15.00
CA LYS A 74 -4.63 -7.48 -14.50
C LYS A 74 -4.95 -7.03 -13.07
N LYS A 75 -3.95 -6.96 -12.18
CA LYS A 75 -4.14 -6.50 -10.80
C LYS A 75 -4.61 -5.04 -10.75
N ILE A 76 -3.97 -4.16 -11.51
CA ILE A 76 -4.35 -2.73 -11.57
C ILE A 76 -5.77 -2.57 -12.12
N GLN A 77 -6.12 -3.31 -13.19
CA GLN A 77 -7.45 -3.27 -13.77
C GLN A 77 -8.53 -3.73 -12.78
N GLY A 78 -8.29 -4.82 -12.04
CA GLY A 78 -9.23 -5.27 -11.01
C GLY A 78 -9.37 -4.27 -9.85
N CYS A 79 -8.30 -3.58 -9.46
CA CYS A 79 -8.39 -2.49 -8.48
C CYS A 79 -9.20 -1.29 -8.97
N HIS A 80 -9.11 -0.96 -10.26
CA HIS A 80 -9.92 0.10 -10.87
C HIS A 80 -11.42 -0.23 -10.80
N GLU A 81 -11.80 -1.47 -11.15
CA GLU A 81 -13.19 -1.93 -11.08
C GLU A 81 -13.76 -1.81 -9.65
N ILE A 82 -12.96 -2.15 -8.63
CA ILE A 82 -13.36 -1.99 -7.22
C ILE A 82 -13.62 -0.51 -6.88
N ALA A 83 -12.78 0.39 -7.37
CA ALA A 83 -12.90 1.82 -7.11
C ALA A 83 -14.09 2.47 -7.83
N GLU A 84 -14.56 1.92 -8.95
CA GLU A 84 -15.75 2.42 -9.66
C GLU A 84 -17.08 1.97 -9.03
N VAL A 85 -17.10 0.83 -8.34
CA VAL A 85 -18.32 0.22 -7.79
C VAL A 85 -18.61 0.66 -6.36
N THR A 86 -17.61 1.17 -5.64
CA THR A 86 -17.69 1.57 -4.21
C THR A 86 -18.04 3.04 -4.06
#